data_AF-A0A7C2D681-F1
#
_entry.id   AF-A0A7C2D681-F1
#
_cell.length_a   1.000
_cell.length_b   1.000
_cell.length_c   1.000
_cell.angle_alpha   90.00
_cell.angle_beta   90.00
_cell.angle_gamma   90.00
#
_symmetry.space_group_name_H-M   'P 1'
#
loop_
_entity.id
_entity.type
_entity.pdbx_description
1 polymer ?
#
loop_
_entity_poly.entity_id
_entity_poly.type
_entity_poly.pdbx_seq_one_letter_code
_entity_poly.pdbx_strand_id
1 'polypeptide(L)'
;MRTVLALLLLAVSAPAQPAGRITIDYPLEGSVFPPDFAPPTFLFRDSAPSNTAWRVIVEFGDGGPPVRLDAQVRWLEPGEIDYRAVADTNEIPRVPADRANTRTWRPDRPLWEEIKRRTI
;
A
#
# COMPACT_ATOMS: atom_id res chain seq x y z
N MET A 1 -51.16 6.24 2.53
CA MET A 1 -50.12 6.52 3.55
C MET A 1 -48.78 6.04 2.97
N ARG A 2 -47.86 6.95 2.64
CA ARG A 2 -46.51 6.61 2.12
C ARG A 2 -45.52 6.74 3.26
N THR A 3 -45.04 5.63 3.78
CA THR A 3 -43.92 5.59 4.72
C THR A 3 -42.63 5.85 3.95
N VAL A 4 -41.89 6.90 4.33
CA VAL A 4 -40.53 7.14 3.85
C VAL A 4 -39.58 6.61 4.92
N LEU A 5 -38.76 5.62 4.55
CA LEU A 5 -37.71 5.07 5.41
C LEU A 5 -36.44 5.90 5.20
N ALA A 6 -36.02 6.64 6.22
CA ALA A 6 -34.76 7.36 6.21
C ALA A 6 -33.63 6.43 6.69
N LEU A 7 -32.68 6.12 5.80
CA LEU A 7 -31.45 5.42 6.17
C LEU A 7 -30.43 6.45 6.69
N LEU A 8 -30.14 6.41 7.99
CA LEU A 8 -29.00 7.13 8.56
C LEU A 8 -27.71 6.34 8.27
N LEU A 9 -26.85 6.89 7.41
CA LEU A 9 -25.48 6.42 7.21
C LEU A 9 -24.59 7.01 8.32
N LEU A 10 -24.28 6.19 9.34
CA LEU A 10 -23.27 6.52 10.34
C LEU A 10 -21.88 6.31 9.71
N ALA A 11 -21.15 7.41 9.50
CA ALA A 11 -19.75 7.36 9.12
C ALA A 11 -18.91 6.88 10.31
N VAL A 12 -18.49 5.62 10.28
CA VAL A 12 -17.58 5.06 11.29
C VAL A 12 -16.19 5.68 11.09
N SER A 13 -15.80 6.57 12.00
CA SER A 13 -14.42 7.06 12.07
C SER A 13 -13.57 6.01 12.79
N ALA A 14 -12.60 5.42 12.08
CA ALA A 14 -11.66 4.47 12.69
C ALA A 14 -10.70 5.22 13.64
N PRO A 15 -10.44 4.71 14.85
CA PRO A 15 -9.46 5.31 15.76
C PRO A 15 -8.07 5.32 15.12
N ALA A 16 -7.30 6.38 15.37
CA ALA A 16 -5.91 6.49 14.93
C ALA A 16 -5.10 5.29 15.42
N GLN A 17 -4.43 4.60 14.50
CA GLN A 17 -3.63 3.42 14.80
C GLN A 17 -2.44 3.84 15.68
N PRO A 18 -2.17 3.16 16.82
CA PRO A 18 -1.05 3.52 17.67
C PRO A 18 0.26 3.48 16.88
N ALA A 19 1.08 4.52 17.06
CA ALA A 19 2.40 4.61 16.45
C ALA A 19 3.23 3.35 16.79
N GLY A 20 3.87 2.75 15.79
CA GLY A 20 4.69 1.54 15.94
C GLY A 20 4.04 0.22 15.50
N ARG A 21 2.80 0.23 14.99
CA ARG A 21 2.17 -0.99 14.46
C ARG A 21 2.60 -1.33 13.03
N ILE A 22 2.77 -0.31 12.18
CA ILE A 22 3.18 -0.47 10.79
C ILE A 22 4.49 0.29 10.57
N THR A 23 5.47 -0.38 9.98
CA THR A 23 6.75 0.20 9.55
C THR A 23 6.85 0.11 8.04
N ILE A 24 7.00 1.24 7.35
CA ILE A 24 7.23 1.28 5.90
C ILE A 24 8.73 1.17 5.67
N ASP A 25 9.17 0.06 5.07
CA ASP A 25 10.58 -0.21 4.75
C ASP A 25 10.96 0.38 3.38
N TYR A 26 9.98 0.53 2.48
CA TYR A 26 10.12 1.25 1.22
C TYR A 26 8.75 1.77 0.74
N PRO A 27 8.66 2.94 0.10
CA PRO A 27 9.69 3.97 0.04
C PRO A 27 10.12 4.45 1.43
N LEU A 28 11.34 4.94 1.52
CA LEU A 28 11.82 5.57 2.74
C LEU A 28 11.06 6.88 2.98
N GLU A 29 10.91 7.26 4.24
CA GLU A 29 10.35 8.56 4.61
C GLU A 29 11.08 9.69 3.86
N GLY A 30 10.33 10.65 3.31
CA GLY A 30 10.88 11.74 2.49
C GLY A 30 11.33 11.34 1.07
N SER A 31 11.06 10.12 0.60
CA SER A 31 11.33 9.76 -0.81
C SER A 31 10.53 10.65 -1.77
N VAL A 32 11.20 11.15 -2.81
CA VAL A 32 10.60 11.96 -3.88
C VAL A 32 10.63 11.17 -5.18
N PHE A 33 9.48 11.09 -5.86
CA PHE A 33 9.34 10.38 -7.13
C PHE A 33 9.17 11.36 -8.31
N PRO A 34 9.87 11.15 -9.43
CA PRO A 34 9.65 11.91 -10.65
C PRO A 34 8.20 11.78 -11.20
N PRO A 35 7.70 12.77 -11.96
CA PRO A 35 6.33 12.72 -12.51
C PRO A 35 6.06 11.53 -13.46
N ASP A 36 7.09 11.02 -14.14
CA ASP A 36 7.03 9.87 -15.03
C ASP A 36 7.25 8.53 -14.31
N PHE A 37 7.45 8.54 -12.99
CA PHE A 37 7.68 7.34 -12.21
C PHE A 37 6.45 6.42 -12.26
N ALA A 38 6.69 5.12 -12.41
CA ALA A 38 5.65 4.11 -12.30
C ALA A 38 5.09 4.07 -10.86
N PRO A 39 3.86 3.58 -10.63
CA PRO A 39 3.32 3.44 -9.28
C PRO A 39 4.32 2.71 -8.36
N PRO A 40 4.78 3.30 -7.23
CA PRO A 40 5.75 2.64 -6.38
C PRO A 40 5.10 1.45 -5.65
N THR A 41 5.81 0.34 -5.54
CA THR A 41 5.40 -0.76 -4.65
C THR A 41 5.88 -0.43 -3.25
N PHE A 42 4.97 -0.25 -2.31
CA PHE A 42 5.27 -0.09 -0.89
C PHE A 42 5.63 -1.46 -0.28
N LEU A 43 6.71 -1.49 0.49
CA LEU A 43 7.13 -2.60 1.34
C LEU A 43 6.96 -2.16 2.78
N PHE A 44 6.23 -2.94 3.58
CA PHE A 44 6.00 -2.60 4.97
C PHE A 44 5.87 -3.85 5.83
N ARG A 45 6.06 -3.68 7.14
CA ARG A 45 5.84 -4.71 8.16
C ARG A 45 4.74 -4.25 9.09
N ASP A 46 3.88 -5.18 9.48
CA ASP A 46 2.87 -4.97 10.51
C ASP A 46 3.24 -5.85 11.71
N SER A 47 3.46 -5.23 12.87
CA SER A 47 3.83 -5.94 14.10
C SER A 47 2.66 -6.68 14.74
N ALA A 48 1.41 -6.45 14.28
CA ALA A 48 0.24 -7.17 14.71
C ALA A 48 -0.15 -8.29 13.73
N PRO A 49 0.22 -9.56 14.02
CA PRO A 49 0.02 -10.67 13.10
C PRO A 49 -1.46 -11.02 12.86
N SER A 50 -2.36 -10.56 13.73
CA SER A 50 -3.80 -10.78 13.60
C SER A 50 -4.48 -9.84 12.59
N ASN A 51 -3.80 -8.79 12.12
CA ASN A 51 -4.39 -7.87 11.16
C ASN A 51 -4.51 -8.54 9.79
N THR A 52 -5.70 -8.47 9.21
CA THR A 52 -6.02 -9.04 7.90
C THR A 52 -6.46 -8.01 6.86
N ALA A 53 -6.58 -6.74 7.26
CA ALA A 53 -7.00 -5.64 6.40
C ALA A 53 -6.20 -4.38 6.72
N TRP A 54 -5.92 -3.59 5.69
CA TRP A 54 -5.16 -2.36 5.76
C TRP A 54 -5.89 -1.25 5.00
N ARG A 55 -5.68 -0.01 5.45
CA ARG A 55 -6.20 1.19 4.80
C ARG A 55 -5.05 2.11 4.46
N VAL A 56 -5.07 2.64 3.25
CA VAL A 56 -4.15 3.69 2.80
C VAL A 56 -4.86 5.03 2.84
N ILE A 57 -4.16 6.04 3.37
CA ILE A 57 -4.58 7.44 3.39
C ILE A 57 -3.47 8.22 2.69
N VAL A 58 -3.82 8.92 1.60
CA VAL A 58 -2.91 9.81 0.89
C VAL A 58 -3.31 11.24 1.17
N GLU A 59 -2.41 11.98 1.82
CA GLU A 59 -2.57 13.39 2.15
C GLU A 59 -1.77 14.25 1.16
N PHE A 60 -2.29 15.43 0.84
CA PHE A 60 -1.71 16.33 -0.15
C PHE A 60 -1.23 17.60 0.54
N GLY A 61 -0.10 18.15 0.07
CA GLY A 61 0.52 19.34 0.65
C GLY A 61 -0.32 20.61 0.54
N ASP A 62 -1.32 20.62 -0.34
CA ASP A 62 -2.28 21.71 -0.52
C ASP A 62 -3.40 21.73 0.54
N GLY A 63 -3.44 20.74 1.45
CA GLY A 63 -4.48 20.59 2.47
C GLY A 63 -5.84 20.15 1.91
N GLY A 64 -5.89 19.72 0.65
CA GLY A 64 -7.09 19.18 0.02
C GLY A 64 -7.57 17.87 0.66
N PRO A 65 -8.79 17.40 0.31
CA PRO A 65 -9.36 16.19 0.90
C PRO A 65 -8.48 14.96 0.57
N PRO A 66 -8.09 14.14 1.57
CA PRO A 66 -7.21 13.02 1.32
C PRO A 66 -7.94 11.89 0.56
N VAL A 67 -7.18 11.08 -0.17
CA VAL A 67 -7.69 9.84 -0.75
C VAL A 67 -7.62 8.75 0.32
N ARG A 68 -8.74 8.04 0.53
CA ARG A 68 -8.82 6.92 1.48
C ARG A 68 -9.32 5.67 0.77
N LEU A 69 -8.60 4.57 0.92
CA LEU A 69 -8.97 3.29 0.30
C LEU A 69 -8.54 2.10 1.14
N ASP A 70 -9.28 1.00 1.05
CA ASP A 70 -8.83 -0.28 1.57
C ASP A 70 -7.75 -0.86 0.62
N ALA A 71 -6.66 -1.31 1.20
CA ALA A 71 -5.46 -1.68 0.46
C ALA A 71 -5.44 -3.18 0.15
N GLN A 72 -5.23 -3.51 -1.12
CA GLN A 72 -4.99 -4.88 -1.58
C GLN A 72 -3.55 -5.29 -1.26
N VAL A 73 -3.33 -5.72 -0.03
CA VAL A 73 -2.02 -6.09 0.50
C VAL A 73 -1.74 -7.56 0.22
N ARG A 74 -0.51 -7.85 -0.22
CA ARG A 74 -0.01 -9.23 -0.39
C ARG A 74 1.24 -9.45 0.43
N TRP A 75 1.64 -10.71 0.59
CA TRP A 75 2.99 -11.00 1.07
C TRP A 75 4.03 -10.56 0.02
N LEU A 76 5.25 -10.30 0.47
CA LEU A 76 6.38 -10.22 -0.44
C LEU A 76 6.61 -11.61 -1.04
N GLU A 77 6.66 -11.68 -2.36
CA GLU A 77 6.88 -12.91 -3.13
C GLU A 77 7.99 -12.66 -4.13
N PRO A 78 8.77 -13.70 -4.53
CA PRO A 78 9.64 -13.59 -5.69
C PRO A 78 8.81 -13.21 -6.92
N GLY A 79 9.39 -12.40 -7.81
CA GLY A 79 8.76 -12.12 -9.10
C GLY A 79 8.68 -13.37 -9.99
N GLU A 80 8.09 -13.22 -11.17
CA GLU A 80 8.12 -14.26 -12.19
C GLU A 80 9.57 -14.67 -12.51
N ILE A 81 9.82 -15.97 -12.54
CA ILE A 81 11.14 -16.53 -12.82
C ILE A 81 11.24 -16.90 -14.29
N ASP A 82 12.17 -16.26 -15.02
CA ASP A 82 12.57 -16.74 -16.34
C ASP A 82 13.55 -17.91 -16.19
N TYR A 83 13.02 -19.14 -16.31
CA TYR A 83 13.82 -20.36 -16.17
C TYR A 83 14.90 -20.50 -17.23
N ARG A 84 14.84 -19.76 -18.35
CA ARG A 84 15.92 -19.77 -19.37
C ARG A 84 17.18 -19.04 -18.89
N ALA A 85 17.04 -18.19 -17.87
CA ALA A 85 18.16 -17.46 -17.26
C ALA A 85 18.79 -18.22 -16.07
N VAL A 86 18.30 -19.41 -15.73
CA VAL A 86 18.87 -20.24 -14.67
C VAL A 86 20.15 -20.90 -15.16
N ALA A 87 21.22 -20.77 -14.39
CA ALA A 87 22.53 -21.34 -14.69
C ALA A 87 23.25 -21.73 -13.41
N ASP A 88 24.28 -22.57 -13.51
CA ASP A 88 25.07 -23.03 -12.35
C ASP A 88 25.82 -21.91 -11.61
N THR A 89 25.84 -20.69 -12.16
CA THR A 89 26.47 -19.50 -11.59
C THR A 89 25.49 -18.60 -10.81
N ASN A 90 24.21 -18.95 -10.75
CA ASN A 90 23.20 -18.18 -10.04
C ASN A 90 22.27 -19.03 -9.18
N GLU A 91 21.48 -18.36 -8.35
CA GLU A 91 20.46 -18.97 -7.52
C GLU A 91 19.09 -18.43 -7.88
N ILE A 92 18.06 -19.28 -7.77
CA ILE A 92 16.68 -18.85 -7.95
C ILE A 92 16.33 -17.84 -6.85
N PRO A 93 15.80 -16.65 -7.20
CA PRO A 93 15.35 -15.66 -6.23
C PRO A 93 14.37 -16.24 -5.21
N ARG A 94 14.65 -15.98 -3.92
CA ARG A 94 13.78 -16.31 -2.79
C ARG A 94 13.59 -15.07 -1.94
N VAL A 95 12.50 -15.02 -1.17
CA VAL A 95 12.33 -13.98 -0.15
C VAL A 95 13.36 -14.22 0.96
N PRO A 96 14.26 -13.26 1.23
CA PRO A 96 15.22 -13.38 2.33
C PRO A 96 14.52 -13.55 3.68
N ALA A 97 15.12 -14.31 4.59
CA ALA A 97 14.51 -14.65 5.88
C ALA A 97 14.19 -13.42 6.75
N ASP A 98 15.03 -12.39 6.69
CA ASP A 98 14.84 -11.09 7.35
C ASP A 98 13.66 -10.28 6.77
N ARG A 99 13.17 -10.64 5.58
CA ARG A 99 12.01 -10.05 4.91
C ARG A 99 10.78 -10.96 4.89
N ALA A 100 10.79 -12.06 5.62
CA ALA A 100 9.67 -13.01 5.65
C ALA A 100 8.35 -12.38 6.12
N ASN A 101 8.42 -11.33 6.95
CA ASN A 101 7.24 -10.62 7.46
C ASN A 101 6.88 -9.38 6.62
N THR A 102 7.51 -9.18 5.46
CA THR A 102 7.25 -8.03 4.60
C THR A 102 5.96 -8.21 3.80
N ARG A 103 5.11 -7.19 3.86
CA ARG A 103 3.91 -7.02 3.06
C ARG A 103 4.17 -6.07 1.90
N THR A 104 3.41 -6.23 0.84
CA THR A 104 3.47 -5.39 -0.36
C THR A 104 2.12 -4.77 -0.67
N TRP A 105 2.13 -3.51 -1.06
CA TRP A 105 0.98 -2.83 -1.67
C TRP A 105 1.46 -1.92 -2.79
N ARG A 106 0.66 -1.78 -3.84
CA ARG A 106 0.97 -0.91 -4.96
C ARG A 106 -0.31 -0.18 -5.37
N PRO A 107 -0.31 1.16 -5.50
CA PRO A 107 -1.44 1.86 -6.08
C PRO A 107 -1.62 1.38 -7.52
N ASP A 108 -2.87 1.17 -7.92
CA ASP A 108 -3.15 0.90 -9.32
C ASP A 108 -2.86 2.13 -10.19
N ARG A 109 -2.88 1.93 -11.51
CA ARG A 109 -2.56 3.01 -12.44
C ARG A 109 -3.54 4.19 -12.30
N PRO A 110 -4.88 4.01 -12.26
CA PRO A 110 -5.80 5.13 -12.06
C PRO A 110 -5.54 5.94 -10.79
N LEU A 111 -5.33 5.27 -9.65
CA LEU A 111 -5.03 5.92 -8.38
C LEU A 111 -3.71 6.68 -8.44
N TRP A 112 -2.67 6.08 -9.04
CA TRP A 112 -1.37 6.74 -9.15
C TRP A 112 -1.42 7.99 -10.02
N GLU A 113 -2.13 7.94 -11.14
CA GLU A 113 -2.32 9.12 -11.99
C GLU A 113 -3.12 10.22 -11.25
N GLU A 114 -4.10 9.86 -10.42
CA GLU A 114 -4.81 10.82 -9.58
C GLU A 114 -3.90 11.46 -8.52
N ILE A 115 -3.08 10.66 -7.83
CA ILE A 115 -2.10 11.16 -6.85
C ILE A 115 -1.15 12.17 -7.52
N LYS A 116 -0.61 11.82 -8.70
CA LYS A 116 0.27 12.73 -9.45
C LYS A 116 -0.43 14.02 -9.87
N ARG A 117 -1.67 13.96 -10.38
CA ARG A 117 -2.42 15.16 -10.77
C ARG A 117 -2.64 16.15 -9.63
N ARG A 118 -2.74 15.64 -8.41
CA ARG A 118 -3.03 16.43 -7.20
C ARG A 118 -1.77 16.81 -6.41
N THR A 119 -0.61 16.32 -6.82
CA THR A 119 0.68 16.67 -6.23
C THR A 119 1.27 17.80 -7.07
N ILE A 120 1.63 18.90 -6.41
CA ILE A 120 2.17 20.12 -7.03
C ILE A 120 3.63 19.90 -7.46
#